data_AF-A0A846HJ08-F1
#
_entry.id   AF-A0A846HJ08-F1
#
_cell.length_a   1.000
_cell.length_b   1.000
_cell.length_c   1.000
_cell.angle_alpha   90.00
_cell.angle_beta   90.00
_cell.angle_gamma   90.00
#
_symmetry.space_group_name_H-M   'P 1'
#
loop_
_entity.id
_entity.type
_entity.pdbx_description
1 polymer ?
#
loop_
_entity_poly.entity_id
_entity_poly.type
_entity_poly.pdbx_seq_one_letter_code
_entity_poly.pdbx_strand_id
1 'polypeptide(L)' 'MQRKFFISVEKKKELFHTELIKCGVDYQKAAQVAHILALEKPDELLTEKEIELTKEVCQEWLTHHKRLTSIFRDY' A
#
# COMPACT_ATOMS: atom_id res chain seq x y z
N MET A 1 -0.96 22.76 14.82
CA MET A 1 -0.49 22.93 13.43
C MET A 1 -0.44 21.56 12.76
N GLN A 2 -1.44 21.21 11.94
CA GLN A 2 -1.36 20.00 11.13
C GLN A 2 -0.38 20.27 9.99
N ARG A 3 0.86 19.76 10.10
CA ARG A 3 1.78 19.73 8.96
C ARG A 3 1.21 18.75 7.94
N LYS A 4 0.39 19.22 7.01
CA LYS A 4 0.12 18.49 5.77
C LYS A 4 1.42 18.47 4.99
N PHE A 5 2.21 17.42 5.18
CA PHE A 5 3.31 17.13 4.26
C PHE A 5 2.66 16.86 2.91
N PHE A 6 2.76 17.81 1.98
CA PHE A 6 2.47 17.57 0.57
C PHE A 6 3.62 16.72 0.03
N ILE A 7 3.48 15.41 0.21
CA ILE A 7 4.39 14.43 -0.38
C ILE A 7 3.97 14.29 -1.85
N SER A 8 4.92 14.33 -2.78
CA SER A 8 4.64 14.14 -4.20
C SER A 8 4.04 12.76 -4.45
N VAL A 9 3.24 12.61 -5.52
CA VAL A 9 2.68 11.31 -5.95
C VAL A 9 3.79 10.28 -6.11
N GLU A 10 4.93 10.69 -6.65
CA GLU A 10 6.09 9.81 -6.83
C GLU A 10 6.64 9.29 -5.50
N LYS A 11 6.78 10.16 -4.51
CA LYS A 11 7.27 9.77 -3.19
C LYS A 11 6.24 8.97 -2.39
N LYS A 12 4.93 9.20 -2.61
CA LYS A 12 3.88 8.31 -2.10
C LYS A 12 3.96 6.92 -2.72
N LYS A 13 4.14 6.85 -4.03
CA LYS A 13 4.30 5.59 -4.77
C LYS A 13 5.51 4.80 -4.26
N GLU A 14 6.66 5.44 -4.10
CA GLU A 14 7.86 4.80 -3.53
C GLU A 14 7.62 4.25 -2.12
N LEU A 15 6.94 5.04 -1.27
CA LEU A 15 6.61 4.64 0.10
C LEU A 15 5.71 3.42 0.11
N PHE A 16 4.59 3.44 -0.64
CA PHE A 16 3.68 2.30 -0.71
C PHE A 16 4.36 1.07 -1.30
N HIS A 17 5.13 1.23 -2.37
CA HIS A 17 5.85 0.13 -3.01
C HIS A 17 6.82 -0.56 -2.04
N THR A 18 7.57 0.25 -1.29
CA THR A 18 8.52 -0.24 -0.28
C THR A 18 7.79 -1.02 0.83
N GLU A 19 6.70 -0.49 1.37
CA GLU A 19 5.96 -1.13 2.46
C GLU A 19 5.27 -2.42 2.03
N LEU A 20 4.76 -2.48 0.80
CA LEU A 20 4.17 -3.68 0.23
C LEU A 20 5.22 -4.78 0.05
N ILE A 21 6.40 -4.46 -0.50
CA ILE A 21 7.50 -5.42 -0.67
C ILE A 21 8.01 -5.93 0.68
N LYS A 22 8.18 -5.06 1.68
CA LYS A 22 8.61 -5.47 3.03
C LYS A 22 7.68 -6.51 3.65
N CYS A 23 6.39 -6.45 3.32
CA CYS A 23 5.40 -7.41 3.79
C CYS A 23 5.30 -8.67 2.93
N GLY A 24 6.13 -8.82 1.89
CA GLY A 24 6.22 -10.01 1.06
C GLY A 24 5.33 -10.00 -0.19
N VAL A 25 4.68 -8.88 -0.51
CA VAL A 25 3.86 -8.76 -1.73
C VAL A 25 4.78 -8.81 -2.96
N ASP A 26 4.32 -9.49 -4.02
CA ASP A 26 5.02 -9.55 -5.31
C ASP A 26 5.38 -8.15 -5.84
N TYR A 27 6.58 -8.01 -6.43
CA TYR A 27 7.12 -6.73 -6.87
C TYR A 27 6.22 -6.01 -7.90
N GLN A 28 5.68 -6.75 -8.86
CA GLN A 28 4.85 -6.16 -9.92
C GLN A 28 3.47 -5.77 -9.38
N LYS A 29 2.85 -6.63 -8.56
CA LYS A 29 1.59 -6.30 -7.87
C LYS A 29 1.76 -5.08 -6.95
N ALA A 30 2.85 -5.04 -6.18
CA ALA A 30 3.18 -3.93 -5.32
C ALA A 30 3.33 -2.62 -6.12
N ALA A 31 3.98 -2.65 -7.28
CA ALA A 31 4.19 -1.46 -8.11
C ALA A 31 2.88 -0.90 -8.67
N GLN A 32 1.97 -1.78 -9.08
CA GLN A 32 0.65 -1.42 -9.60
C GLN A 32 -0.22 -0.81 -8.49
N VAL A 33 -0.33 -1.49 -7.34
CA VAL A 33 -1.15 -1.00 -6.22
C VAL A 33 -0.57 0.27 -5.60
N ALA A 34 0.75 0.38 -5.48
CA ALA A 34 1.39 1.61 -5.03
C ALA A 34 1.07 2.80 -5.94
N HIS A 35 0.98 2.58 -7.25
CA HIS A 35 0.56 3.62 -8.19
C HIS A 35 -0.90 4.02 -7.97
N ILE A 36 -1.81 3.05 -7.84
CA ILE A 36 -3.24 3.29 -7.60
C ILE A 36 -3.43 4.09 -6.30
N LEU A 37 -2.79 3.66 -5.20
CA LEU A 37 -2.89 4.32 -3.89
C LEU A 37 -2.27 5.73 -3.90
N ALA A 38 -1.15 5.93 -4.60
CA ALA A 38 -0.49 7.22 -4.67
C ALA A 38 -1.29 8.28 -5.42
N LEU A 39 -2.18 7.87 -6.34
CA LEU A 39 -3.06 8.77 -7.07
C LEU A 39 -4.24 9.27 -6.24
N GLU A 40 -4.54 8.63 -5.09
CA GLU A 40 -5.64 9.00 -4.17
C GLU A 40 -6.98 9.24 -4.87
N LYS A 41 -7.23 8.48 -5.94
CA LYS A 41 -8.50 8.54 -6.66
C LYS A 41 -9.60 7.94 -5.78
N PRO A 42 -10.81 8.53 -5.76
CA PRO A 42 -11.96 7.87 -5.17
C PRO A 42 -12.23 6.54 -5.90
N ASP A 43 -12.73 5.56 -5.15
CA ASP A 43 -13.04 4.22 -5.66
C ASP A 43 -13.97 4.25 -6.89
N GLU A 44 -14.85 5.25 -6.97
CA GLU A 44 -15.77 5.50 -8.10
C GLU A 44 -15.05 5.72 -9.45
N LEU A 45 -13.78 6.14 -9.41
CA LEU A 45 -12.94 6.38 -10.60
C LEU A 45 -11.95 5.24 -10.88
N LEU A 46 -11.98 4.19 -10.07
CA LEU A 46 -11.20 2.98 -10.26
C LEU A 46 -12.03 1.94 -11.00
N THR A 47 -11.36 1.15 -11.83
CA THR A 47 -11.98 -0.02 -12.46
C THR A 47 -12.18 -1.12 -11.42
N GLU A 48 -13.16 -2.01 -11.63
CA GLU A 48 -13.40 -3.15 -10.74
C GLU A 48 -12.15 -4.01 -10.52
N LYS A 49 -11.33 -4.18 -11.58
CA LYS A 49 -10.05 -4.90 -11.50
C LYS A 49 -9.03 -4.20 -10.61
N GLU A 50 -8.93 -2.87 -10.68
CA GLU A 50 -8.04 -2.09 -9.80
C GLU A 50 -8.49 -2.18 -8.35
N ILE A 51 -9.81 -2.14 -8.10
CA ILE A 51 -10.39 -2.28 -6.76
C ILE A 51 -10.10 -3.69 -6.21
N GLU A 52 -10.34 -4.74 -7.00
CA GLU A 52 -10.10 -6.12 -6.60
C GLU A 52 -8.61 -6.37 -6.29
N LEU A 53 -7.72 -5.95 -7.19
CA LEU A 53 -6.28 -6.06 -7.00
C LEU A 53 -5.82 -5.30 -5.74
N THR A 54 -6.30 -4.07 -5.55
CA THR A 54 -5.96 -3.26 -4.38
C THR A 54 -6.46 -3.92 -3.10
N LYS A 55 -7.66 -4.50 -3.10
CA LYS A 55 -8.20 -5.23 -1.94
C LYS A 55 -7.37 -6.46 -1.60
N GLU A 56 -7.03 -7.29 -2.59
CA GLU A 56 -6.20 -8.49 -2.41
C GLU A 56 -4.86 -8.12 -1.76
N VAL A 57 -4.14 -7.17 -2.35
CA VAL A 57 -2.82 -6.74 -1.90
C VAL A 57 -2.88 -6.06 -0.52
N CYS A 58 -3.88 -5.22 -0.26
CA CYS A 58 -4.04 -4.60 1.06
C CYS A 58 -4.38 -5.62 2.15
N GLN A 59 -5.16 -6.67 1.84
CA GLN A 59 -5.45 -7.76 2.77
C GLN A 59 -4.21 -8.61 3.08
N GLU A 60 -3.42 -8.92 2.05
CA GLU A 60 -2.14 -9.61 2.18
C GLU A 60 -1.18 -8.80 3.07
N TRP A 61 -1.01 -7.52 2.76
CA TRP A 61 -0.20 -6.60 3.56
C TRP A 61 -0.67 -6.54 5.01
N LEU A 62 -1.97 -6.38 5.26
CA LEU A 62 -2.51 -6.29 6.62
C LEU A 62 -2.24 -7.57 7.43
N THR A 63 -2.34 -8.73 6.80
CA THR A 63 -2.09 -10.03 7.43
C THR A 63 -0.61 -10.17 7.80
N HIS A 64 0.30 -9.86 6.88
CA HIS A 64 1.73 -9.93 7.14
C HIS A 64 2.21 -8.86 8.11
N HIS A 65 1.73 -7.63 8.00
CA HIS A 65 2.05 -6.54 8.90
C HIS A 65 1.62 -6.85 10.33
N LYS A 66 0.41 -7.40 10.54
CA LYS A 66 -0.04 -7.85 11.87
C LYS A 66 0.87 -8.93 12.44
N ARG A 67 1.25 -9.93 11.63
CA ARG A 67 2.17 -10.99 12.05
C ARG A 67 3.52 -10.41 12.47
N LEU A 68 4.12 -9.56 11.63
CA LEU A 68 5.42 -8.94 11.90
C LEU A 68 5.34 -8.06 13.16
N THR A 69 4.33 -7.21 13.27
CA THR A 69 4.14 -6.34 14.43
C THR A 69 3.95 -7.14 15.71
N SER A 70 3.22 -8.27 15.68
CA SER A 70 3.11 -9.17 16.83
C SER A 70 4.47 -9.70 17.25
N ILE A 71 5.28 -10.20 16.29
CA ILE A 71 6.62 -10.72 16.57
C ILE A 71 7.52 -9.63 17.16
N PHE A 72 7.52 -8.43 16.59
CA PHE A 72 8.34 -7.32 17.07
C PHE A 72 7.87 -6.73 18.41
N ARG A 73 6.62 -6.97 18.83
CA ARG A 73 6.08 -6.50 20.11
C ARG A 73 6.50 -7.39 21.28
N ASP A 74 6.85 -8.64 21.00
CA ASP A 74 7.24 -9.65 21.99
C ASP A 74 8.76 -9.71 22.25
N TYR A 75 9.54 -8.80 21.63
CA TYR A 75 10.97 -8.57 21.87
C TYR A 75 11.22 -7.22 22.55
#